data_AF-A0A1Z9L6X5-F1
#
_entry.id   AF-A0A1Z9L6X5-F1
#
_cell.length_a   1.000
_cell.length_b   1.000
_cell.length_c   1.000
_cell.angle_alpha   90.00
_cell.angle_beta   90.00
_cell.angle_gamma   90.00
#
_symmetry.space_group_name_H-M   'P 1'
#
loop_
_entity.id
_entity.type
_entity.pdbx_description
1 polymer ?
#
loop_
_entity_poly.entity_id
_entity_poly.type
_entity_poly.pdbx_seq_one_letter_code
_entity_poly.pdbx_strand_id
1 'polypeptide(L)'
;ACKIAQTLREFGVRPNGIVRIDSATDVESWSKNPLENTKLIADTFKKATDIAIDYGEKLAAEGEICWGGMHSWKWMLRTLELSDREGNLGFQADLAHSMLYLLGYNAEDHRILPKDFNWEDKEVFDDAYKKMTDALSPWTIDLHIAQNDGTVKGMGSHDKTGKHCLADDPNGKLDINHASSFWLKDSNGNQRQDIKHICWDGCMFPNSTLQKQNTWDVILDTMLSVRDEFGW
;
A
#
# COMPACT_ATOMS: atom_id res chain seq x y z
N ALA A 1 -17.76 2.61 9.92
CA ALA A 1 -16.97 3.25 8.86
C ALA A 1 -17.87 3.75 7.73
N CYS A 2 -18.41 2.86 6.88
CA CYS A 2 -19.04 3.19 5.59
C CYS A 2 -20.08 4.33 5.62
N LYS A 3 -21.02 4.34 6.59
CA LYS A 3 -21.97 5.46 6.76
C LYS A 3 -21.31 6.84 6.91
N ILE A 4 -20.18 6.92 7.63
CA ILE A 4 -19.43 8.18 7.81
C ILE A 4 -18.70 8.53 6.50
N ALA A 5 -18.12 7.54 5.83
CA ALA A 5 -17.45 7.71 4.54
C ALA A 5 -18.42 8.25 3.46
N GLN A 6 -19.65 7.73 3.44
CA GLN A 6 -20.75 8.21 2.60
C GLN A 6 -21.05 9.69 2.87
N THR A 7 -21.31 10.08 4.12
CA THR A 7 -21.56 11.49 4.47
C THR A 7 -20.39 12.41 4.07
N LEU A 8 -19.14 11.98 4.25
CA LEU A 8 -17.96 12.74 3.82
C LEU A 8 -17.83 12.83 2.28
N ARG A 9 -18.31 11.84 1.53
CA ARG A 9 -18.39 11.88 0.06
C ARG A 9 -19.52 12.77 -0.43
N GLU A 10 -20.69 12.72 0.22
CA GLU A 10 -21.82 13.62 -0.05
C GLU A 10 -21.46 15.10 0.20
N PHE A 11 -20.57 15.37 1.16
CA PHE A 11 -20.00 16.70 1.39
C PHE A 11 -18.83 17.05 0.46
N GLY A 12 -18.44 16.17 -0.47
CA GLY A 12 -17.35 16.39 -1.42
C GLY A 12 -15.93 16.29 -0.84
N VAL A 13 -15.77 15.91 0.43
CA VAL A 13 -14.45 15.80 1.10
C VAL A 13 -13.62 14.63 0.54
N ARG A 14 -14.30 13.55 0.12
CA ARG A 14 -13.68 12.35 -0.46
C ARG A 14 -14.51 11.78 -1.62
N PRO A 15 -14.49 12.41 -2.81
CA PRO A 15 -15.38 12.05 -3.91
C PRO A 15 -15.20 10.61 -4.42
N ASN A 16 -14.00 10.04 -4.26
CA ASN A 16 -13.59 8.79 -4.91
C ASN A 16 -14.16 7.49 -4.32
N GLY A 17 -14.73 7.52 -3.11
CA GLY A 17 -15.52 6.39 -2.59
C GLY A 17 -14.75 5.14 -2.14
N ILE A 18 -13.46 5.23 -1.76
CA ILE A 18 -12.67 4.12 -1.22
C ILE A 18 -12.47 4.25 0.31
N VAL A 19 -12.62 3.15 1.06
CA VAL A 19 -12.34 3.06 2.49
C VAL A 19 -11.26 2.01 2.73
N ARG A 20 -10.13 2.42 3.31
CA ARG A 20 -9.04 1.51 3.70
C ARG A 20 -9.51 0.52 4.78
N ILE A 21 -9.07 -0.73 4.68
CA ILE A 21 -9.22 -1.79 5.68
C ILE A 21 -7.91 -2.55 5.92
N ASP A 22 -7.83 -3.23 7.06
CA ASP A 22 -6.77 -4.17 7.40
C ASP A 22 -7.37 -5.47 7.97
N SER A 23 -6.57 -6.54 8.02
CA SER A 23 -6.98 -7.84 8.59
C SER A 23 -7.14 -7.84 10.11
N ALA A 24 -6.64 -6.78 10.78
CA ALA A 24 -6.72 -6.58 12.23
C ALA A 24 -6.14 -7.74 13.08
N THR A 25 -5.24 -8.55 12.52
CA THR A 25 -4.52 -9.62 13.24
C THR A 25 -3.02 -9.51 12.98
N ASP A 26 -2.20 -9.72 14.00
CA ASP A 26 -0.74 -9.71 13.88
C ASP A 26 -0.22 -10.97 13.15
N VAL A 27 1.02 -10.91 12.67
CA VAL A 27 1.64 -12.00 11.90
C VAL A 27 1.88 -13.25 12.77
N GLU A 28 2.19 -13.11 14.06
CA GLU A 28 2.44 -14.26 14.95
C GLU A 28 1.16 -15.07 15.17
N SER A 29 0.07 -14.40 15.55
CA SER A 29 -1.26 -14.98 15.71
C SER A 29 -1.76 -15.62 14.42
N TRP A 30 -1.62 -14.92 13.29
CA TRP A 30 -1.99 -15.47 11.98
C TRP A 30 -1.14 -16.70 11.60
N SER A 31 0.15 -16.74 11.92
CA SER A 31 1.05 -17.83 11.52
C SER A 31 0.75 -19.19 12.17
N LYS A 32 -0.08 -19.22 13.23
CA LYS A 32 -0.50 -20.44 13.93
C LYS A 32 -1.35 -21.38 13.06
N ASN A 33 -2.07 -20.85 12.08
CA ASN A 33 -2.77 -21.64 11.06
C ASN A 33 -2.96 -20.81 9.76
N PRO A 34 -1.90 -20.61 8.95
CA PRO A 34 -1.88 -19.62 7.85
C PRO A 34 -3.03 -19.78 6.87
N LEU A 35 -3.31 -21.03 6.47
CA LEU A 35 -4.32 -21.34 5.45
C LEU A 35 -5.74 -21.08 5.93
N GLU A 36 -6.05 -21.39 7.19
CA GLU A 36 -7.39 -21.16 7.74
C GLU A 36 -7.58 -19.71 8.16
N ASN A 37 -6.57 -19.10 8.80
CA ASN A 37 -6.61 -17.71 9.21
C ASN A 37 -6.76 -16.77 7.99
N THR A 38 -6.10 -17.05 6.87
CA THR A 38 -6.33 -16.30 5.62
C THR A 38 -7.76 -16.49 5.06
N LYS A 39 -8.40 -17.66 5.19
CA LYS A 39 -9.83 -17.80 4.82
C LYS A 39 -10.75 -16.99 5.71
N LEU A 40 -10.48 -16.95 7.03
CA LEU A 40 -11.27 -16.18 8.00
C LEU A 40 -11.16 -14.67 7.73
N ILE A 41 -9.95 -14.18 7.41
CA ILE A 41 -9.74 -12.80 6.95
C ILE A 41 -10.54 -12.56 5.66
N ALA A 42 -10.48 -13.46 4.69
CA ALA A 42 -11.15 -13.29 3.42
C ALA A 42 -12.68 -13.29 3.51
N ASP A 43 -13.26 -14.17 4.33
CA ASP A 43 -14.70 -14.16 4.66
C ASP A 43 -15.11 -12.87 5.39
N THR A 44 -14.24 -12.34 6.25
CA THR A 44 -14.46 -11.05 6.92
C THR A 44 -14.41 -9.88 5.92
N PHE A 45 -13.44 -9.86 5.01
CA PHE A 45 -13.32 -8.85 3.96
C PHE A 45 -14.51 -8.89 3.00
N LYS A 46 -14.99 -10.08 2.62
CA LYS A 46 -16.23 -10.26 1.85
C LYS A 46 -17.41 -9.60 2.54
N LYS A 47 -17.66 -9.92 3.80
CA LYS A 47 -18.79 -9.36 4.60
C LYS A 47 -18.66 -7.86 4.84
N ALA A 48 -17.45 -7.34 5.02
CA ALA A 48 -17.20 -5.90 5.08
C ALA A 48 -17.55 -5.22 3.74
N THR A 49 -17.24 -5.87 2.62
CA THR A 49 -17.52 -5.35 1.27
C THR A 49 -19.02 -5.41 0.93
N ASP A 50 -19.78 -6.44 1.37
CA ASP A 50 -21.27 -6.42 1.32
C ASP A 50 -21.79 -5.11 1.91
N ILE A 51 -21.37 -4.83 3.15
CA ILE A 51 -21.78 -3.64 3.87
C ILE A 51 -21.32 -2.37 3.14
N ALA A 52 -20.11 -2.33 2.59
CA ALA A 52 -19.61 -1.16 1.86
C ALA A 52 -20.46 -0.83 0.62
N ILE A 53 -20.88 -1.85 -0.14
CA ILE A 53 -21.73 -1.70 -1.33
C ILE A 53 -23.08 -1.06 -0.98
N ASP A 54 -23.70 -1.41 0.16
CA ASP A 54 -24.96 -0.79 0.62
C ASP A 54 -24.84 0.74 0.87
N TYR A 55 -23.63 1.22 1.17
CA TYR A 55 -23.32 2.66 1.29
C TYR A 55 -22.70 3.24 0.00
N GLY A 56 -22.60 2.44 -1.07
CA GLY A 56 -21.97 2.79 -2.35
C GLY A 56 -20.46 3.05 -2.25
N GLU A 57 -19.79 2.51 -1.23
CA GLU A 57 -18.34 2.62 -1.00
C GLU A 57 -17.62 1.34 -1.47
N LYS A 58 -16.36 1.48 -1.89
CA LYS A 58 -15.42 0.37 -2.12
C LYS A 58 -14.48 0.22 -0.94
N LEU A 59 -13.91 -0.96 -0.77
CA LEU A 59 -12.86 -1.22 0.23
C LEU A 59 -11.51 -1.45 -0.44
N ALA A 60 -10.43 -0.99 0.20
CA ALA A 60 -9.06 -1.27 -0.23
C ALA A 60 -8.23 -1.80 0.94
N ALA A 61 -7.57 -2.96 0.76
CA ALA A 61 -6.64 -3.50 1.74
C ALA A 61 -5.24 -2.90 1.53
N GLU A 62 -4.65 -2.30 2.56
CA GLU A 62 -3.36 -1.62 2.45
C GLU A 62 -2.17 -2.59 2.37
N GLY A 63 -1.14 -2.23 1.58
CA GLY A 63 0.13 -2.94 1.44
C GLY A 63 1.04 -3.04 2.68
N GLU A 64 0.56 -2.78 3.89
CA GLU A 64 1.36 -2.79 5.13
C GLU A 64 1.81 -4.21 5.53
N ILE A 65 3.06 -4.30 6.00
CA ILE A 65 3.75 -5.54 6.36
C ILE A 65 3.43 -6.07 7.75
N CYS A 66 2.79 -5.29 8.64
CA CYS A 66 2.56 -5.70 10.03
C CYS A 66 1.32 -6.60 10.23
N TRP A 67 0.48 -6.75 9.20
CA TRP A 67 -0.81 -7.45 9.28
C TRP A 67 -0.74 -8.90 8.76
N GLY A 68 -1.20 -9.85 9.58
CA GLY A 68 -1.38 -11.26 9.21
C GLY A 68 -2.26 -11.41 7.97
N GLY A 69 -1.91 -12.32 7.07
CA GLY A 69 -2.57 -12.48 5.76
C GLY A 69 -2.31 -11.36 4.74
N MET A 70 -1.74 -10.22 5.12
CA MET A 70 -1.42 -9.07 4.25
C MET A 70 0.09 -8.80 4.12
N HIS A 71 0.89 -9.26 5.08
CA HIS A 71 2.33 -8.98 5.27
C HIS A 71 3.32 -9.39 4.14
N SER A 72 2.84 -9.82 2.97
CA SER A 72 3.66 -10.09 1.79
C SER A 72 2.80 -10.15 0.53
N TRP A 73 3.40 -9.86 -0.63
CA TRP A 73 2.70 -9.85 -1.92
C TRP A 73 1.89 -11.12 -2.22
N LYS A 74 2.43 -12.33 -1.94
CA LYS A 74 1.70 -13.60 -2.15
C LYS A 74 0.54 -13.80 -1.15
N TRP A 75 0.73 -13.44 0.13
CA TRP A 75 -0.35 -13.58 1.10
C TRP A 75 -1.45 -12.54 0.87
N MET A 76 -1.07 -11.31 0.52
CA MET A 76 -2.00 -10.25 0.09
C MET A 76 -2.79 -10.70 -1.14
N LEU A 77 -2.13 -11.12 -2.22
CA LEU A 77 -2.79 -11.64 -3.43
C LEU A 77 -3.76 -12.77 -3.09
N ARG A 78 -3.32 -13.77 -2.33
CA ARG A 78 -4.18 -14.89 -1.92
C ARG A 78 -5.38 -14.43 -1.08
N THR A 79 -5.19 -13.46 -0.20
CA THR A 79 -6.28 -12.88 0.59
C THR A 79 -7.27 -12.18 -0.33
N LEU A 80 -6.81 -11.36 -1.28
CA LEU A 80 -7.66 -10.68 -2.28
C LEU A 80 -8.43 -11.68 -3.17
N GLU A 81 -7.75 -12.66 -3.75
CA GLU A 81 -8.35 -13.74 -4.56
C GLU A 81 -9.44 -14.51 -3.78
N LEU A 82 -9.15 -14.89 -2.53
CA LEU A 82 -10.14 -15.56 -1.68
C LEU A 82 -11.25 -14.61 -1.22
N SER A 83 -11.01 -13.29 -1.24
CA SER A 83 -11.95 -12.26 -0.84
C SER A 83 -12.78 -11.70 -1.99
N ASP A 84 -12.54 -12.08 -3.25
CA ASP A 84 -13.04 -11.39 -4.44
C ASP A 84 -14.54 -11.00 -4.37
N ARG A 85 -14.80 -9.74 -4.76
CA ARG A 85 -16.10 -9.05 -4.79
C ARG A 85 -16.23 -8.15 -6.02
N GLU A 86 -15.81 -8.63 -7.19
CA GLU A 86 -16.11 -8.03 -8.50
C GLU A 86 -15.70 -6.54 -8.57
N GLY A 87 -14.49 -6.23 -8.10
CA GLY A 87 -13.92 -4.88 -8.12
C GLY A 87 -14.50 -3.89 -7.09
N ASN A 88 -15.28 -4.35 -6.10
CA ASN A 88 -15.69 -3.55 -4.93
C ASN A 88 -14.75 -3.68 -3.73
N LEU A 89 -13.88 -4.70 -3.76
CA LEU A 89 -12.71 -4.84 -2.90
C LEU A 89 -11.47 -4.80 -3.78
N GLY A 90 -10.44 -4.08 -3.35
CA GLY A 90 -9.15 -4.02 -4.04
C GLY A 90 -7.98 -3.86 -3.07
N PHE A 91 -6.84 -3.51 -3.63
CA PHE A 91 -5.58 -3.22 -2.96
C PHE A 91 -5.35 -1.71 -2.93
N GLN A 92 -4.83 -1.21 -1.82
CA GLN A 92 -4.23 0.13 -1.71
C GLN A 92 -2.72 -0.07 -1.71
N ALA A 93 -2.08 0.30 -2.82
CA ALA A 93 -0.64 0.27 -2.92
C ALA A 93 -0.07 1.43 -2.12
N ASP A 94 0.71 1.17 -1.09
CA ASP A 94 1.57 2.19 -0.48
C ASP A 94 3.00 1.95 -0.97
N LEU A 95 3.66 2.99 -1.49
CA LEU A 95 5.01 2.83 -2.07
C LEU A 95 6.03 2.34 -1.03
N ALA A 96 6.02 2.91 0.18
CA ALA A 96 6.94 2.59 1.26
C ALA A 96 6.71 1.17 1.78
N HIS A 97 5.45 0.79 2.04
CA HIS A 97 5.09 -0.51 2.58
C HIS A 97 5.22 -1.63 1.54
N SER A 98 4.74 -1.42 0.31
CA SER A 98 4.78 -2.45 -0.75
C SER A 98 6.21 -2.75 -1.19
N MET A 99 7.13 -1.78 -1.11
CA MET A 99 8.57 -2.02 -1.31
C MET A 99 9.13 -3.04 -0.29
N LEU A 100 8.67 -3.03 0.96
CA LEU A 100 9.13 -3.96 2.00
C LEU A 100 8.71 -5.42 1.72
N TYR A 101 7.70 -5.66 0.88
CA TYR A 101 7.40 -7.01 0.38
C TYR A 101 8.58 -7.62 -0.40
N LEU A 102 9.38 -6.80 -1.10
CA LEU A 102 10.56 -7.27 -1.81
C LEU A 102 11.62 -7.85 -0.87
N LEU A 103 11.69 -7.32 0.35
CA LEU A 103 12.65 -7.69 1.40
C LEU A 103 12.14 -8.83 2.30
N GLY A 104 10.83 -9.15 2.26
CA GLY A 104 10.26 -10.30 2.97
C GLY A 104 10.37 -10.24 4.49
N TYR A 105 10.38 -9.04 5.09
CA TYR A 105 10.65 -8.82 6.52
C TYR A 105 9.81 -9.68 7.49
N ASN A 106 8.58 -10.00 7.11
CA ASN A 106 7.65 -10.86 7.86
C ASN A 106 7.26 -12.16 7.10
N ALA A 107 7.87 -12.43 5.95
CA ALA A 107 7.69 -13.66 5.17
C ALA A 107 8.94 -13.91 4.30
N GLU A 108 9.96 -14.52 4.89
CA GLU A 108 11.26 -14.73 4.23
C GLU A 108 11.14 -15.58 2.95
N ASP A 109 10.30 -16.62 2.97
CA ASP A 109 9.98 -17.47 1.82
C ASP A 109 9.32 -16.72 0.63
N HIS A 110 8.85 -15.48 0.87
CA HIS A 110 8.22 -14.62 -0.11
C HIS A 110 9.11 -13.46 -0.57
N ARG A 111 10.32 -13.33 0.00
CA ARG A 111 11.33 -12.35 -0.41
C ARG A 111 11.64 -12.49 -1.90
N ILE A 112 11.86 -11.35 -2.57
CA ILE A 112 12.19 -11.30 -4.00
C ILE A 112 13.65 -10.86 -4.20
N LEU A 113 14.11 -9.84 -3.48
CA LEU A 113 15.48 -9.33 -3.61
C LEU A 113 16.50 -10.26 -2.92
N PRO A 114 17.75 -10.35 -3.42
CA PRO A 114 18.87 -11.00 -2.71
C PRO A 114 19.02 -10.51 -1.26
N LYS A 115 19.57 -11.34 -0.36
CA LYS A 115 19.77 -10.96 1.05
C LYS A 115 20.78 -9.82 1.21
N ASP A 116 21.78 -9.82 0.34
CA ASP A 116 22.89 -8.90 0.17
C ASP A 116 22.65 -7.89 -0.97
N PHE A 117 21.39 -7.66 -1.34
CA PHE A 117 21.00 -6.72 -2.40
C PHE A 117 21.61 -5.33 -2.20
N ASN A 118 22.22 -4.81 -3.27
CA ASN A 118 22.76 -3.46 -3.34
C ASN A 118 21.72 -2.51 -3.95
N TRP A 119 21.34 -1.46 -3.23
CA TRP A 119 20.32 -0.49 -3.68
C TRP A 119 20.70 0.31 -4.94
N GLU A 120 21.98 0.32 -5.32
CA GLU A 120 22.42 0.90 -6.61
C GLU A 120 22.13 -0.01 -7.82
N ASP A 121 21.79 -1.29 -7.59
CA ASP A 121 21.43 -2.24 -8.65
C ASP A 121 19.95 -2.06 -9.04
N LYS A 122 19.73 -1.05 -9.88
CA LYS A 122 18.40 -0.67 -10.36
C LYS A 122 17.71 -1.74 -11.21
N GLU A 123 18.47 -2.53 -11.97
CA GLU A 123 17.90 -3.59 -12.81
C GLU A 123 17.31 -4.72 -11.95
N VAL A 124 18.04 -5.16 -10.92
CA VAL A 124 17.55 -6.15 -9.94
C VAL A 124 16.40 -5.58 -9.09
N PHE A 125 16.39 -4.28 -8.78
CA PHE A 125 15.23 -3.64 -8.13
C PHE A 125 14.01 -3.66 -9.05
N ASP A 126 14.14 -3.21 -10.29
CA ASP A 126 13.04 -3.06 -11.24
C ASP A 126 12.40 -4.41 -11.58
N ASP A 127 13.19 -5.46 -11.79
CA ASP A 127 12.69 -6.83 -11.99
C ASP A 127 11.92 -7.33 -10.75
N ALA A 128 12.43 -7.05 -9.55
CA ALA A 128 11.78 -7.46 -8.30
C ALA A 128 10.49 -6.69 -8.03
N TYR A 129 10.50 -5.36 -8.24
CA TYR A 129 9.36 -4.48 -8.07
C TYR A 129 8.29 -4.82 -9.11
N LYS A 130 8.65 -4.95 -10.40
CA LYS A 130 7.76 -5.39 -11.47
C LYS A 130 7.08 -6.71 -11.16
N LYS A 131 7.82 -7.72 -10.68
CA LYS A 131 7.24 -9.02 -10.31
C LYS A 131 6.19 -8.92 -9.21
N MET A 132 6.36 -7.98 -8.27
CA MET A 132 5.40 -7.71 -7.19
C MET A 132 4.21 -6.88 -7.70
N THR A 133 4.45 -5.83 -8.49
CA THR A 133 3.39 -4.98 -9.04
C THR A 133 2.56 -5.69 -10.10
N ASP A 134 3.14 -6.50 -11.00
CA ASP A 134 2.38 -7.29 -11.98
C ASP A 134 1.34 -8.22 -11.31
N ALA A 135 1.63 -8.68 -10.09
CA ALA A 135 0.73 -9.53 -9.30
C ALA A 135 -0.39 -8.75 -8.59
N LEU A 136 -0.13 -7.52 -8.14
CA LEU A 136 -1.06 -6.73 -7.30
C LEU A 136 -1.74 -5.56 -8.05
N SER A 137 -1.14 -5.07 -9.13
CA SER A 137 -1.64 -3.97 -9.96
C SER A 137 -3.07 -4.21 -10.50
N PRO A 138 -3.48 -5.43 -10.92
CA PRO A 138 -4.86 -5.73 -11.29
C PRO A 138 -5.89 -5.55 -10.17
N TRP A 139 -5.46 -5.60 -8.90
CA TRP A 139 -6.31 -5.37 -7.73
C TRP A 139 -6.21 -3.93 -7.22
N THR A 140 -5.20 -3.16 -7.65
CA THR A 140 -4.90 -1.83 -7.10
C THR A 140 -5.96 -0.83 -7.52
N ILE A 141 -6.63 -0.19 -6.56
CA ILE A 141 -7.64 0.86 -6.80
C ILE A 141 -7.30 2.20 -6.14
N ASP A 142 -6.27 2.22 -5.30
CA ASP A 142 -5.83 3.36 -4.49
C ASP A 142 -4.29 3.34 -4.39
N LEU A 143 -3.66 4.50 -4.34
CA LEU A 143 -2.19 4.63 -4.28
C LEU A 143 -1.75 5.69 -3.25
N HIS A 144 -0.96 5.27 -2.28
CA HIS A 144 -0.27 6.14 -1.34
C HIS A 144 1.17 6.36 -1.82
N ILE A 145 1.51 7.60 -2.14
CA ILE A 145 2.86 8.05 -2.44
C ILE A 145 3.61 8.21 -1.12
N ALA A 146 4.75 7.54 -0.99
CA ALA A 146 5.49 7.44 0.25
C ALA A 146 6.98 7.15 -0.01
N GLN A 147 7.80 7.34 1.02
CA GLN A 147 9.24 7.05 0.99
C GLN A 147 9.64 6.18 2.19
N ASN A 148 10.62 5.31 2.00
CA ASN A 148 11.15 4.40 3.02
C ASN A 148 12.68 4.32 2.91
N ASP A 149 13.38 4.21 4.06
CA ASP A 149 14.85 4.11 4.11
C ASP A 149 15.40 2.68 3.99
N GLY A 150 14.54 1.74 3.59
CA GLY A 150 14.78 0.30 3.55
C GLY A 150 14.50 -0.40 4.88
N THR A 151 14.07 0.31 5.93
CA THR A 151 13.94 -0.24 7.29
C THR A 151 12.49 -0.37 7.78
N VAL A 152 12.34 -1.18 8.83
CA VAL A 152 11.11 -1.40 9.59
C VAL A 152 11.26 -0.84 10.99
N LYS A 153 10.14 -0.52 11.64
CA LYS A 153 10.09 -0.07 13.02
C LYS A 153 9.07 -0.89 13.81
N GLY A 154 9.39 -1.19 15.06
CA GLY A 154 8.40 -1.68 16.02
C GLY A 154 7.65 -0.50 16.66
N MET A 155 6.32 -0.52 16.67
CA MET A 155 5.51 0.51 17.34
C MET A 155 4.16 -0.04 17.82
N GLY A 156 3.89 0.13 19.12
CA GLY A 156 2.65 -0.36 19.73
C GLY A 156 2.59 -1.90 19.71
N SER A 157 1.49 -2.45 19.19
CA SER A 157 1.28 -3.89 18.98
C SER A 157 1.91 -4.44 17.70
N HIS A 158 2.71 -3.65 16.97
CA HIS A 158 3.30 -4.03 15.69
C HIS A 158 4.81 -4.18 15.84
N ASP A 159 5.31 -5.42 15.85
CA ASP A 159 6.75 -5.71 16.01
C ASP A 159 7.61 -5.26 14.82
N LYS A 160 7.06 -5.35 13.61
CA LYS A 160 7.66 -4.84 12.37
C LYS A 160 6.58 -4.23 11.48
N THR A 161 6.49 -2.91 11.51
CA THR A 161 5.69 -2.08 10.60
C THR A 161 6.64 -1.34 9.66
N GLY A 162 6.19 -0.99 8.46
CA GLY A 162 7.03 -0.21 7.56
C GLY A 162 7.32 1.18 8.14
N LYS A 163 8.53 1.71 7.93
CA LYS A 163 8.93 3.01 8.48
C LYS A 163 8.93 4.07 7.37
N HIS A 164 7.88 4.90 7.28
CA HIS A 164 7.92 6.08 6.42
C HIS A 164 9.06 7.02 6.83
N CYS A 165 9.74 7.59 5.85
CA CYS A 165 10.62 8.74 6.00
C CYS A 165 10.19 9.86 5.06
N LEU A 166 10.85 11.03 5.14
CA LEU A 166 10.51 12.19 4.31
C LEU A 166 10.81 11.91 2.83
N ALA A 167 10.09 12.58 1.93
CA ALA A 167 10.36 12.51 0.48
C ALA A 167 11.82 12.84 0.13
N ASP A 168 12.43 13.78 0.86
CA ASP A 168 13.82 14.22 0.75
C ASP A 168 14.78 13.55 1.77
N ASP A 169 14.38 12.46 2.43
CA ASP A 169 15.29 11.76 3.36
C ASP A 169 16.52 11.23 2.59
N PRO A 170 17.75 11.60 2.99
CA PRO A 170 18.96 11.21 2.26
C PRO A 170 19.24 9.70 2.29
N ASN A 171 18.47 8.92 3.06
CA ASN A 171 18.54 7.46 3.09
C ASN A 171 17.39 6.79 2.32
N GLY A 172 16.42 7.56 1.82
CA GLY A 172 15.28 7.07 1.04
C GLY A 172 15.71 6.17 -0.11
N LYS A 173 14.94 5.10 -0.34
CA LYS A 173 15.29 4.02 -1.29
C LYS A 173 14.50 4.04 -2.58
N LEU A 174 13.39 4.75 -2.61
CA LEU A 174 12.54 4.85 -3.78
C LEU A 174 12.90 6.11 -4.56
N ASP A 175 13.20 5.94 -5.84
CA ASP A 175 12.88 6.96 -6.83
C ASP A 175 11.35 7.01 -6.93
N ILE A 176 10.74 8.03 -6.35
CA ILE A 176 9.29 8.06 -6.09
C ILE A 176 8.51 8.11 -7.40
N ASN A 177 8.96 8.91 -8.38
CA ASN A 177 8.35 8.97 -9.71
C ASN A 177 8.46 7.62 -10.42
N HIS A 178 9.68 7.05 -10.47
CA HIS A 178 9.92 5.76 -11.12
C HIS A 178 9.09 4.63 -10.49
N ALA A 179 9.08 4.52 -9.16
CA ALA A 179 8.29 3.53 -8.42
C ALA A 179 6.78 3.71 -8.62
N SER A 180 6.28 4.95 -8.64
CA SER A 180 4.88 5.26 -8.95
C SER A 180 4.48 4.77 -10.35
N SER A 181 5.41 4.78 -11.31
CA SER A 181 5.13 4.38 -12.69
C SER A 181 4.72 2.91 -12.83
N PHE A 182 5.17 2.01 -11.94
CA PHE A 182 4.77 0.60 -11.92
C PHE A 182 3.31 0.38 -11.45
N TRP A 183 2.72 1.38 -10.79
CA TRP A 183 1.33 1.35 -10.31
C TRP A 183 0.40 2.18 -11.19
N LEU A 184 0.91 3.29 -11.75
CA LEU A 184 0.15 4.26 -12.55
C LEU A 184 0.23 4.00 -14.07
N LYS A 185 0.96 2.98 -14.52
CA LYS A 185 0.93 2.52 -15.93
C LYS A 185 0.29 1.13 -16.04
N ASP A 186 -0.39 0.89 -17.16
CA ASP A 186 -0.89 -0.44 -17.54
C ASP A 186 0.24 -1.33 -18.08
N SER A 187 -0.07 -2.60 -18.39
CA SER A 187 0.91 -3.54 -18.94
C SER A 187 1.45 -3.18 -20.34
N ASN A 188 0.85 -2.20 -21.02
CA ASN A 188 1.31 -1.65 -22.30
C ASN A 188 2.08 -0.32 -22.14
N GLY A 189 2.20 0.20 -20.91
CA GLY A 189 2.84 1.47 -20.59
C GLY A 189 1.93 2.71 -20.65
N ASN A 190 0.63 2.57 -20.88
CA ASN A 190 -0.32 3.68 -20.88
C ASN A 190 -0.65 4.13 -19.45
N GLN A 191 -0.91 5.41 -19.23
CA GLN A 191 -1.39 5.90 -17.93
C GLN A 191 -2.73 5.24 -17.54
N ARG A 192 -2.79 4.69 -16.32
CA ARG A 192 -4.01 4.18 -15.72
C ARG A 192 -4.95 5.32 -15.35
N GLN A 193 -6.25 5.07 -15.57
CA GLN A 193 -7.31 6.06 -15.34
C GLN A 193 -8.32 5.58 -14.29
N ASP A 194 -8.12 4.40 -13.71
CA ASP A 194 -9.01 3.75 -12.76
C ASP A 194 -8.63 4.00 -11.29
N ILE A 195 -7.36 4.26 -11.00
CA ILE A 195 -6.91 4.79 -9.71
C ILE A 195 -7.32 6.27 -9.64
N LYS A 196 -8.29 6.60 -8.77
CA LYS A 196 -8.84 7.97 -8.63
C LYS A 196 -8.40 8.71 -7.37
N HIS A 197 -7.93 7.97 -6.37
CA HIS A 197 -7.41 8.53 -5.14
C HIS A 197 -5.91 8.25 -5.08
N ILE A 198 -5.13 9.34 -4.95
CA ILE A 198 -3.71 9.30 -4.65
C ILE A 198 -3.46 10.33 -3.55
N CYS A 199 -2.68 9.98 -2.53
CA CYS A 199 -2.29 10.91 -1.46
C CYS A 199 -0.83 10.70 -1.06
N TRP A 200 -0.27 11.64 -0.29
CA TRP A 200 0.99 11.40 0.40
C TRP A 200 0.73 10.67 1.71
N ASP A 201 1.44 9.58 1.96
CA ASP A 201 1.48 8.93 3.27
C ASP A 201 2.80 9.21 3.98
N GLY A 202 2.67 9.90 5.11
CA GLY A 202 3.73 10.22 6.06
C GLY A 202 3.38 9.75 7.46
N CYS A 203 2.68 8.62 7.60
CA CYS A 203 2.33 8.09 8.90
C CYS A 203 3.59 7.87 9.75
N MET A 204 3.44 7.97 11.08
CA MET A 204 4.55 7.95 12.06
C MET A 204 5.54 9.14 12.03
N PHE A 205 5.35 10.17 11.20
CA PHE A 205 6.13 11.41 11.33
C PHE A 205 5.89 12.08 12.71
N PRO A 206 6.94 12.46 13.46
CA PRO A 206 6.77 13.21 14.70
C PRO A 206 6.09 14.56 14.49
N ASN A 207 5.29 15.02 15.46
CA ASN A 207 4.64 16.34 15.42
C ASN A 207 5.62 17.50 15.15
N SER A 208 6.87 17.41 15.65
CA SER A 208 7.92 18.40 15.41
C SER A 208 8.45 18.43 13.97
N THR A 209 8.23 17.36 13.20
CA THR A 209 8.45 17.34 11.74
C THR A 209 7.26 18.00 11.04
N LEU A 210 6.04 17.59 11.38
CA LEU A 210 4.80 18.14 10.81
C LEU A 210 4.58 19.65 11.09
N GLN A 211 5.26 20.22 12.08
CA GLN A 211 5.23 21.66 12.38
C GLN A 211 6.19 22.50 11.51
N LYS A 212 7.00 21.89 10.63
CA LYS A 212 7.92 22.59 9.74
C LYS A 212 7.27 22.83 8.38
N GLN A 213 7.18 24.08 7.94
CA GLN A 213 6.61 24.42 6.63
C GLN A 213 7.30 23.66 5.47
N ASN A 214 8.64 23.61 5.49
CA ASN A 214 9.45 22.89 4.49
C ASN A 214 9.08 21.41 4.33
N THR A 215 8.56 20.74 5.37
CA THR A 215 8.09 19.35 5.23
C THR A 215 6.90 19.27 4.28
N TRP A 216 5.96 20.23 4.37
CA TRP A 216 4.80 20.28 3.50
C TRP A 216 5.15 20.79 2.10
N ASP A 217 6.08 21.74 1.99
CA ASP A 217 6.55 22.24 0.69
C ASP A 217 7.19 21.12 -0.13
N VAL A 218 8.11 20.34 0.47
CA VAL A 218 8.77 19.19 -0.18
C VAL A 218 7.78 18.08 -0.54
N ILE A 219 6.81 17.77 0.35
CA ILE A 219 5.75 16.81 0.05
C ILE A 219 4.90 17.29 -1.13
N LEU A 220 4.51 18.57 -1.15
CA LEU A 220 3.73 19.14 -2.23
C LEU A 220 4.49 19.07 -3.57
N ASP A 221 5.75 19.50 -3.61
CA ASP A 221 6.60 19.43 -4.80
C ASP A 221 6.74 17.98 -5.31
N THR A 222 6.89 17.01 -4.41
CA THR A 222 6.93 15.58 -4.75
C THR A 222 5.61 15.09 -5.36
N MET A 223 4.47 15.46 -4.76
CA MET A 223 3.14 15.09 -5.28
C MET A 223 2.84 15.75 -6.62
N LEU A 224 3.29 17.00 -6.82
CA LEU A 224 3.21 17.71 -8.10
C LEU A 224 4.09 17.06 -9.17
N SER A 225 5.30 16.60 -8.82
CA SER A 225 6.19 15.85 -9.72
C SER A 225 5.55 14.54 -10.22
N VAL A 226 4.95 13.76 -9.32
CA VAL A 226 4.18 12.56 -9.68
C VAL A 226 2.97 12.93 -10.54
N ARG A 227 2.30 14.05 -10.25
CA ARG A 227 1.15 14.52 -11.03
C ARG A 227 1.51 14.90 -12.45
N ASP A 228 2.55 15.70 -12.63
CA ASP A 228 2.89 16.26 -13.93
C ASP A 228 3.48 15.18 -14.88
N GLU A 229 3.99 14.06 -14.35
CA GLU A 229 4.36 12.89 -15.15
C GLU A 229 3.18 11.94 -15.47
N PHE A 230 2.27 11.69 -14.53
CA PHE A 230 1.24 10.65 -14.68
C PHE A 230 -0.20 11.14 -14.92
N GLY A 231 -0.44 12.46 -14.89
CA GLY A 231 -1.68 13.08 -15.39
C GLY A 231 -2.94 12.83 -14.56
N TRP A 232 -2.83 12.77 -13.23
CA TRP A 232 -3.97 12.64 -12.30
C TRP A 232 -4.54 14.00 -11.84
#